data_AF-A0A527YT79-F1
#
_entry.id   AF-A0A527YT79-F1
#
_cell.length_a   1.000
_cell.length_b   1.000
_cell.length_c   1.000
_cell.angle_alpha   90.00
_cell.angle_beta   90.00
_cell.angle_gamma   90.00
#
_symmetry.space_group_name_H-M   'P 1'
#
loop_
_entity.id
_entity.type
_entity.pdbx_description
1 polymer ?
#
loop_
_entity_poly.entity_id
_entity_poly.type
_entity_poly.pdbx_seq_one_letter_code
_entity_poly.pdbx_strand_id
1 'polypeptide(L)' 'MKITNTGPAPHTLSHAGKEYLLAPGNSVEIDLTKEEAEAVPQPFVASGEPIAAAKPEKAKTEAKGEAK' A
#
# COMPACT_ATOMS: atom_id res chain seq x y z
N MET A 1 -1.96 -6.04 4.30
CA MET A 1 -3.13 -6.25 3.41
C MET A 1 -2.66 -6.56 2.00
N LYS A 2 -3.52 -7.20 1.19
CA LYS A 2 -3.23 -7.52 -0.20
C LYS A 2 -4.08 -6.66 -1.13
N ILE A 3 -3.45 -5.79 -1.93
CA ILE A 3 -4.14 -5.06 -2.99
C ILE A 3 -4.07 -5.85 -4.28
N THR A 4 -5.20 -6.04 -4.92
CA THR A 4 -5.30 -6.67 -6.24
C THR A 4 -5.85 -5.66 -7.24
N ASN A 5 -5.20 -5.51 -8.40
CA ASN A 5 -5.78 -4.76 -9.50
C ASN A 5 -6.80 -5.65 -10.22
N THR A 6 -8.08 -5.36 -10.05
CA THR A 6 -9.18 -6.07 -10.74
C THR A 6 -9.59 -5.38 -12.04
N GLY A 7 -8.89 -4.33 -12.44
CA GLY A 7 -9.15 -3.57 -13.66
C GLY A 7 -8.68 -4.31 -14.91
N PRO A 8 -9.20 -3.93 -16.09
CA PRO A 8 -8.80 -4.54 -17.36
C PRO A 8 -7.42 -4.07 -17.85
N ALA A 9 -6.85 -3.03 -17.24
CA ALA A 9 -5.58 -2.41 -17.63
C ALA A 9 -4.59 -2.35 -16.44
N PRO A 10 -3.28 -2.22 -16.71
CA PRO A 10 -2.32 -1.94 -15.66
C PRO A 10 -2.56 -0.54 -15.09
N HIS A 11 -2.64 -0.46 -13.76
CA HIS A 11 -2.84 0.79 -13.03
C HIS A 11 -1.75 0.98 -11.99
N THR A 12 -1.37 2.23 -11.76
CA THR A 12 -0.42 2.61 -10.72
C THR A 12 -1.17 2.96 -9.45
N LEU A 13 -0.79 2.32 -8.33
CA LEU A 13 -1.26 2.63 -7.00
C LEU A 13 -0.15 3.36 -6.25
N SER A 14 -0.41 4.57 -5.78
CA SER A 14 0.53 5.31 -4.93
C SER A 14 0.12 5.16 -3.47
N HIS A 15 0.98 4.58 -2.64
CA HIS A 15 0.73 4.36 -1.22
C HIS A 15 1.98 4.64 -0.38
N ALA A 16 1.83 5.41 0.69
CA ALA A 16 2.91 5.75 1.64
C ALA A 16 4.22 6.27 0.98
N GLY A 17 4.10 7.04 -0.12
CA GLY A 17 5.24 7.57 -0.87
C GLY A 17 5.95 6.56 -1.78
N LYS A 18 5.36 5.37 -1.96
CA LYS A 18 5.80 4.36 -2.93
C LYS A 18 4.76 4.22 -4.04
N GLU A 19 5.23 3.94 -5.25
CA GLU A 19 4.37 3.67 -6.41
C GLU A 19 4.44 2.19 -6.77
N TYR A 20 3.28 1.57 -6.92
CA TYR A 20 3.11 0.17 -7.25
C TYR A 20 2.41 0.05 -8.59
N LEU A 21 3.14 -0.41 -9.61
CA LEU A 21 2.55 -0.70 -10.91
C LEU A 21 1.96 -2.12 -10.90
N LEU A 22 0.63 -2.22 -10.90
CA LEU A 22 -0.07 -3.50 -10.84
C LEU A 22 -0.73 -3.79 -12.19
N ALA A 23 -0.35 -4.92 -12.80
CA ALA A 23 -1.04 -5.45 -13.97
C ALA A 23 -2.43 -6.02 -13.60
N PRO A 24 -3.35 -6.19 -14.57
CA PRO A 24 -4.65 -6.84 -14.37
C PRO A 24 -4.50 -8.22 -13.72
N GLY A 25 -5.24 -8.46 -12.63
CA GLY A 25 -5.18 -9.71 -11.86
C GLY A 25 -3.93 -9.85 -10.99
N ASN A 26 -2.99 -8.90 -11.04
CA ASN A 26 -1.81 -8.92 -10.20
C ASN A 26 -2.09 -8.31 -8.84
N SER A 27 -1.33 -8.73 -7.85
CA SER A 27 -1.52 -8.31 -6.47
C SER A 27 -0.21 -8.02 -5.75
N VAL A 28 -0.26 -7.09 -4.81
CA VAL A 28 0.87 -6.69 -3.97
C VAL A 28 0.45 -6.67 -2.51
N GLU A 29 1.36 -7.03 -1.63
CA GLU A 29 1.17 -6.92 -0.20
C GLU A 29 1.66 -5.55 0.27
N ILE A 30 0.74 -4.76 0.81
CA ILE A 30 1.03 -3.47 1.43
C ILE A 30 0.30 -3.35 2.77
N ASP A 31 0.96 -2.71 3.72
CA ASP A 31 0.38 -2.40 5.01
C ASP A 31 -0.60 -1.23 4.87
N LEU A 32 -1.89 -1.54 4.98
CA LEU A 32 -2.99 -0.59 4.93
C LEU A 32 -3.76 -0.66 6.24
N THR A 33 -4.14 0.52 6.73
CA THR A 33 -5.10 0.63 7.81
C THR A 33 -6.51 0.37 7.27
N LYS A 34 -7.48 0.22 8.17
CA LYS A 34 -8.88 0.05 7.78
C LYS A 34 -9.37 1.23 6.92
N GLU A 35 -9.05 2.46 7.31
CA GLU A 35 -9.44 3.68 6.56
C GLU A 35 -8.80 3.71 5.17
N GLU A 36 -7.52 3.34 5.05
CA GLU A 36 -6.84 3.32 3.76
C GLU A 36 -7.42 2.24 2.85
N ALA A 37 -7.73 1.06 3.39
CA ALA A 37 -8.36 -0.02 2.64
C ALA A 37 -9.75 0.36 2.09
N GLU A 38 -10.52 1.15 2.84
CA GLU A 38 -11.80 1.71 2.40
C GLU A 38 -11.63 2.87 1.40
N ALA A 39 -10.50 3.58 1.47
CA ALA A 39 -10.14 4.67 0.55
C ALA A 39 -9.41 4.21 -0.73
N VAL A 40 -9.10 2.91 -0.87
CA VAL A 40 -8.44 2.37 -2.06
C VAL A 40 -9.32 2.63 -3.29
N PRO A 41 -8.82 3.36 -4.29
CA PRO A 41 -9.61 3.70 -5.46
C PRO A 41 -9.82 2.47 -6.36
N GLN A 42 -10.99 2.37 -6.99
CA GLN A 42 -11.19 1.39 -8.05
C GLN A 42 -10.25 1.68 -9.23
N PRO A 43 -9.68 0.66 -9.89
CA PRO A 43 -10.08 -0.75 -9.83
C PRO A 43 -9.24 -1.63 -8.88
N PHE A 44 -8.65 -1.04 -7.85
CA PHE A 44 -7.93 -1.80 -6.84
C PHE A 44 -8.87 -2.31 -5.75
N VAL A 45 -8.61 -3.53 -5.27
CA VAL A 45 -9.37 -4.15 -4.19
C VAL A 45 -8.41 -4.57 -3.09
N ALA A 46 -8.65 -4.07 -1.87
CA ALA A 46 -7.93 -4.47 -0.67
C ALA A 46 -8.59 -5.69 -0.03
N SER A 47 -7.82 -6.76 0.14
CA SER A 47 -8.24 -8.00 0.80
C SER A 47 -7.28 -8.39 1.91
N GLY A 48 -7.79 -9.01 2.98
CA GLY A 48 -7.00 -9.46 4.14
C GLY A 48 -7.20 -8.58 5.38
N GLU A 49 -6.44 -8.86 6.44
CA GLU A 49 -6.55 -8.10 7.70
C GLU A 49 -5.85 -6.73 7.60
N PRO A 50 -6.55 -5.64 7.96
CA PRO A 50 -5.95 -4.32 8.03
C PRO A 50 -4.98 -4.27 9.21
N ILE A 51 -3.89 -3.52 9.04
CA ILE A 51 -3.06 -3.21 10.21
C ILE A 51 -3.82 -2.26 11.12
N ALA A 52 -3.66 -2.44 12.43
CA ALA A 52 -4.10 -1.43 13.39
C ALA A 52 -3.47 -0.10 12.97
N ALA A 53 -4.27 0.97 12.89
CA ALA A 53 -3.78 2.30 12.59
C ALA A 53 -2.83 2.75 13.71
N ALA A 54 -1.58 2.31 13.65
CA ALA A 54 -0.50 2.95 14.37
C ALA A 54 -0.46 4.36 13.79
N LYS A 55 -0.71 5.35 14.65
CA LYS A 55 -0.58 6.79 14.35
C LYS A 55 0.58 6.97 13.36
N PRO A 56 0.41 7.76 12.28
CA PRO A 56 1.33 7.81 11.15
C PRO A 56 2.75 8.11 11.62
N GLU A 57 3.50 7.06 11.93
CA GLU A 57 4.93 7.15 12.13
C GLU A 57 5.48 7.10 10.73
N LYS A 58 5.78 8.31 10.25
CA LYS A 58 6.57 8.62 9.07
C LYS A 58 7.44 7.44 8.68
N ALA A 59 7.36 7.09 7.39
CA ALA A 59 8.41 6.45 6.63
C ALA A 59 9.73 6.34 7.43
N LYS A 60 10.08 5.11 7.84
CA LYS A 60 11.44 4.78 8.26
C LYS A 60 12.34 4.89 7.03
N THR A 61 12.58 6.11 6.59
CA THR A 61 13.79 6.49 5.87
C THR A 61 14.84 6.73 6.95
N GLU A 62 15.65 5.69 7.14
CA GLU A 62 17.08 5.82 7.39
C GLU A 62 17.50 6.71 8.57
N ALA A 63 17.29 6.23 9.80
CA ALA A 63 18.28 6.49 10.85
C ALA A 63 19.40 5.44 10.72
N LYS A 64 20.17 5.49 9.63
CA LYS A 64 21.48 4.84 9.59
C LYS A 64 22.36 5.67 10.53
N GLY A 65 22.45 5.21 11.77
CA GLY A 65 23.47 5.67 12.69
C GLY A 65 24.83 5.44 12.05
N GLU A 66 25.58 6.51 11.84
CA GLU A 66 27.02 6.42 11.72
C GLU A 66 27.58 7.45 12.68
N ALA A 67 27.84 6.96 13.90
CA ALA A 67 28.69 7.63 14.85
C ALA A 67 30.12 7.58 14.31
N LYS A 68 30.74 8.73 14.07
CA LYS A 68 32.11 9.03 14.53
C LYS A 68 32.46 10.50 14.34
#